data_AF-A0A2V3VTH1-F1
#
_entry.id   AF-A0A2V3VTH1-F1
#
_cell.length_a   1.000
_cell.length_b   1.000
_cell.length_c   1.000
_cell.angle_alpha   90.00
_cell.angle_beta   90.00
_cell.angle_gamma   90.00
#
_symmetry.space_group_name_H-M   'P 1'
#
loop_
_entity.id
_entity.type
_entity.pdbx_description
1 polymer ?
#
loop_
_entity_poly.entity_id
_entity_poly.type
_entity_poly.pdbx_seq_one_letter_code
_entity_poly.pdbx_strand_id
1 'polypeptide(L)'
;MLKRIKCLNWIGFVLLTMMFQSSVNAADTSQWADKVLGFSAQYSTTSWSAAQTLGPPDVTTYGDVSDAWTAATKNGTLEYVAVGYAVPVYAYGATIRETWGNGFVYRVDVKDVGGIWHKVWEGADSSLPGKPVDFFVNWNITNYLVDGVKVFVNTDHNLGTWEEIDAIQLHGLTTNTMPAVSIKAPDNVASESYLSTGVFVITRDFFPDITNPLTVTYTIKGDAINGVDYNSAAPLTGEVTIPAGKKTVGVLIKPVDDKIAENVEKVTLTLQANPDYQILSKLKSATITINSDE
;
A
#
# COMPACT_ATOMS: atom_id res chain seq x y z
N MET A 1 -33.50 -2.97 74.55
CA MET A 1 -33.83 -2.96 73.11
C MET A 1 -32.95 -1.93 72.42
N LEU A 2 -31.92 -2.34 71.67
CA LEU A 2 -31.56 -1.78 70.36
C LEU A 2 -30.40 -2.59 69.76
N LYS A 3 -30.46 -2.76 68.44
CA LYS A 3 -29.79 -3.76 67.62
C LYS A 3 -28.29 -3.49 67.40
N ARG A 4 -27.53 -4.57 67.27
CA ARG A 4 -26.20 -4.61 66.63
C ARG A 4 -26.28 -4.07 65.20
N ILE A 5 -25.39 -3.15 64.82
CA ILE A 5 -25.04 -2.89 63.42
C ILE A 5 -23.55 -3.22 63.27
N LYS A 6 -23.27 -4.25 62.46
CA LYS A 6 -21.93 -4.62 62.02
C LYS A 6 -21.48 -3.61 60.96
N CYS A 7 -20.34 -2.97 61.16
CA CYS A 7 -19.61 -2.34 60.06
C CYS A 7 -18.91 -3.46 59.27
N LEU A 8 -19.35 -3.66 58.03
CA LEU A 8 -18.68 -4.48 57.04
C LEU A 8 -18.14 -3.51 55.98
N ASN A 9 -16.86 -3.14 56.06
CA ASN A 9 -16.21 -2.39 54.99
C ASN A 9 -15.73 -3.38 53.93
N TRP A 10 -16.32 -3.25 52.76
CA TRP A 10 -16.13 -4.06 51.57
C TRP A 10 -14.78 -3.69 50.94
N ILE A 11 -13.82 -4.62 50.94
CA ILE A 11 -12.59 -4.47 50.16
C ILE A 11 -12.98 -4.69 48.70
N GLY A 12 -13.07 -3.59 47.94
CA GLY A 12 -13.26 -3.63 46.50
C GLY A 12 -12.01 -4.22 45.83
N PHE A 13 -12.12 -5.45 45.34
CA PHE A 13 -11.18 -6.03 44.40
C PHE A 13 -11.37 -5.32 43.05
N VAL A 14 -10.46 -4.42 42.68
CA VAL A 14 -10.36 -3.94 41.30
C VAL A 14 -9.75 -5.07 40.48
N LEU A 15 -10.60 -5.84 39.80
CA LEU A 15 -10.15 -6.79 38.79
C LEU A 15 -9.65 -5.96 37.60
N LEU A 16 -8.34 -5.74 37.54
CA LEU A 16 -7.69 -5.15 36.37
C LEU A 16 -7.73 -6.19 35.24
N THR A 17 -8.77 -6.13 34.42
CA THR A 17 -8.83 -6.91 33.18
C THR A 17 -7.75 -6.37 32.25
N MET A 18 -6.57 -6.98 32.24
CA MET A 18 -5.60 -6.81 31.16
C MET A 18 -6.26 -7.31 29.88
N MET A 19 -6.75 -6.38 29.07
CA MET A 19 -7.07 -6.67 27.68
C MET A 19 -5.73 -6.94 26.98
N PHE A 20 -5.39 -8.21 26.79
CA PHE A 20 -4.43 -8.59 25.76
C PHE A 20 -5.08 -8.25 24.41
N GLN A 21 -4.80 -7.05 23.89
CA GLN A 21 -4.97 -6.81 22.47
C GLN A 21 -3.87 -7.59 21.77
N SER A 22 -4.22 -8.74 21.20
CA SER A 22 -3.41 -9.35 20.17
C SER A 22 -3.49 -8.42 18.95
N SER A 23 -2.54 -7.48 18.82
CA SER A 23 -2.25 -6.94 17.51
C SER A 23 -1.72 -8.11 16.69
N VAL A 24 -2.47 -8.52 15.67
CA VAL A 24 -1.91 -9.39 14.64
C VAL A 24 -0.90 -8.51 13.92
N ASN A 25 0.35 -8.50 14.39
CA ASN A 25 1.43 -7.92 13.63
C ASN A 25 1.45 -8.71 12.32
N ALA A 26 1.29 -8.02 11.19
CA ALA A 26 1.50 -8.65 9.90
C ALA A 26 2.90 -9.28 9.92
N ALA A 27 2.97 -10.58 9.65
CA ALA A 27 4.25 -11.26 9.60
C ALA A 27 5.00 -10.76 8.37
N ASP A 28 6.02 -9.95 8.60
CA ASP A 28 7.02 -9.65 7.59
C ASP A 28 7.64 -10.97 7.13
N THR A 29 7.62 -11.19 5.82
CA THR A 29 8.06 -12.40 5.15
C THR A 29 9.01 -12.01 4.05
N SER A 30 10.29 -12.29 4.30
CA SER A 30 11.33 -12.28 3.28
C SER A 30 11.60 -13.72 2.86
N GLN A 31 11.52 -14.00 1.56
CA GLN A 31 11.65 -15.36 1.03
C GLN A 31 12.46 -15.35 -0.27
N TRP A 32 13.27 -16.38 -0.44
CA TRP A 32 14.04 -16.58 -1.67
C TRP A 32 13.16 -17.21 -2.75
N ALA A 33 13.51 -16.94 -4.01
CA ALA A 33 12.88 -17.58 -5.15
C ALA A 33 12.97 -19.11 -5.06
N ASP A 34 11.90 -19.81 -5.41
CA ASP A 34 11.86 -21.29 -5.39
C ASP A 34 11.60 -21.92 -6.76
N LYS A 35 11.24 -21.12 -7.76
CA LYS A 35 11.00 -21.58 -9.12
C LYS A 35 11.30 -20.51 -10.16
N VAL A 36 11.74 -20.93 -11.33
CA VAL A 36 11.86 -20.07 -12.51
C VAL A 36 10.48 -19.96 -13.17
N LEU A 37 10.02 -18.73 -13.43
CA LEU A 37 8.80 -18.43 -14.19
C LEU A 37 9.08 -18.16 -15.66
N GLY A 38 10.29 -17.73 -16.00
CA GLY A 38 10.74 -17.49 -17.37
C GLY A 38 12.02 -16.67 -17.42
N PHE A 39 12.58 -16.54 -18.60
CA PHE A 39 13.75 -15.71 -18.90
C PHE A 39 13.74 -15.41 -20.41
N SER A 40 14.36 -14.33 -20.83
CA SER A 40 14.55 -14.05 -22.27
C SER A 40 15.75 -14.82 -22.83
N ALA A 41 16.85 -14.90 -22.09
CA ALA A 41 18.04 -15.66 -22.45
C ALA A 41 18.76 -16.19 -21.20
N GLN A 42 19.58 -17.21 -21.40
CA GLN A 42 20.53 -17.71 -20.40
C GLN A 42 21.74 -18.30 -21.12
N TYR A 43 22.91 -18.26 -20.50
CA TYR A 43 24.15 -18.75 -21.12
C TYR A 43 24.12 -20.24 -21.44
N SER A 44 23.62 -21.07 -20.52
CA SER A 44 23.40 -22.49 -20.76
C SER A 44 22.25 -23.05 -19.91
N THR A 45 21.91 -24.33 -20.12
CA THR A 45 20.85 -25.01 -19.36
C THR A 45 21.30 -25.52 -17.99
N THR A 46 22.60 -25.53 -17.69
CA THR A 46 23.15 -26.12 -16.45
C THR A 46 24.05 -25.19 -15.66
N SER A 47 24.73 -24.27 -16.33
CA SER A 47 25.67 -23.29 -15.75
C SER A 47 25.29 -21.90 -16.24
N TRP A 48 25.37 -20.88 -15.39
CA TRP A 48 24.86 -19.55 -15.74
C TRP A 48 23.38 -19.57 -16.18
N SER A 49 22.61 -20.49 -15.59
CA SER A 49 21.20 -20.74 -15.95
C SER A 49 20.25 -19.99 -15.02
N ALA A 50 19.01 -19.76 -15.44
CA ALA A 50 18.04 -19.05 -14.60
C ALA A 50 17.76 -19.79 -13.27
N ALA A 51 17.96 -21.11 -13.24
CA ALA A 51 17.82 -21.91 -12.03
C ALA A 51 18.81 -21.52 -10.93
N GLN A 52 19.91 -20.86 -11.29
CA GLN A 52 20.90 -20.37 -10.33
C GLN A 52 20.38 -19.23 -9.47
N THR A 53 19.36 -18.49 -9.93
CA THR A 53 18.74 -17.42 -9.11
C THR A 53 17.86 -17.91 -7.94
N LEU A 54 17.74 -19.23 -7.76
CA LEU A 54 16.83 -19.86 -6.80
C LEU A 54 17.53 -20.16 -5.47
N GLY A 55 16.81 -19.98 -4.37
CA GLY A 55 17.34 -20.20 -3.03
C GLY A 55 18.17 -19.03 -2.50
N PRO A 56 18.80 -19.20 -1.33
CA PRO A 56 19.70 -18.19 -0.78
C PRO A 56 20.99 -18.07 -1.61
N PRO A 57 21.65 -16.89 -1.62
CA PRO A 57 22.93 -16.66 -2.26
C PRO A 57 23.96 -17.74 -1.93
N ASP A 58 24.59 -18.33 -2.95
CA ASP A 58 25.69 -19.28 -2.78
C ASP A 58 27.00 -18.85 -3.45
N VAL A 59 26.97 -17.79 -4.27
CA VAL A 59 28.16 -17.12 -4.79
C VAL A 59 28.68 -16.08 -3.80
N THR A 60 29.77 -16.43 -3.11
CA THR A 60 30.36 -15.58 -2.04
C THR A 60 31.47 -14.65 -2.51
N THR A 61 31.95 -14.80 -3.75
CA THR A 61 33.07 -14.03 -4.31
C THR A 61 32.63 -13.23 -5.52
N TYR A 62 33.22 -12.05 -5.73
CA TYR A 62 32.99 -11.26 -6.93
C TYR A 62 33.78 -11.81 -8.10
N GLY A 63 33.11 -12.20 -9.17
CA GLY A 63 33.73 -12.84 -10.32
C GLY A 63 32.72 -13.55 -11.20
N ASP A 64 33.18 -13.96 -12.37
CA ASP A 64 32.45 -14.78 -13.33
C ASP A 64 32.32 -16.22 -12.80
N VAL A 65 31.17 -16.54 -12.20
CA VAL A 65 30.93 -17.79 -11.46
C VAL A 65 29.66 -18.47 -11.98
N SER A 66 29.76 -19.74 -12.36
CA SER A 66 28.68 -20.51 -12.98
C SER A 66 27.45 -20.77 -12.11
N ASP A 67 27.57 -20.46 -10.82
CA ASP A 67 26.52 -20.59 -9.81
C ASP A 67 25.66 -19.31 -9.72
N ALA A 68 25.91 -18.29 -10.54
CA ALA A 68 24.98 -17.18 -10.81
C ALA A 68 24.22 -17.39 -12.13
N TRP A 69 23.26 -16.55 -12.48
CA TRP A 69 22.64 -16.45 -13.81
C TRP A 69 23.27 -15.34 -14.63
N THR A 70 23.48 -15.56 -15.94
CA THR A 70 23.71 -14.47 -16.90
C THR A 70 23.03 -14.76 -18.24
N ALA A 71 22.89 -13.73 -19.09
CA ALA A 71 22.29 -13.80 -20.42
C ALA A 71 23.11 -14.69 -21.39
N ALA A 72 22.52 -15.02 -22.55
CA ALA A 72 23.22 -15.81 -23.57
C ALA A 72 24.33 -15.02 -24.30
N THR A 73 24.17 -13.70 -24.37
CA THR A 73 25.09 -12.79 -25.03
C THR A 73 25.55 -11.74 -24.06
N LYS A 74 26.85 -11.44 -24.09
CA LYS A 74 27.50 -10.50 -23.16
C LYS A 74 26.97 -9.08 -23.27
N ASN A 75 26.66 -8.62 -24.49
CA ASN A 75 26.34 -7.23 -24.80
C ASN A 75 25.27 -7.20 -25.92
N GLY A 76 24.66 -6.04 -26.13
CA GLY A 76 23.79 -5.73 -27.27
C GLY A 76 22.31 -6.09 -27.06
N THR A 77 21.93 -6.46 -25.84
CA THR A 77 20.59 -6.97 -25.51
C THR A 77 20.02 -6.38 -24.22
N LEU A 78 18.69 -6.30 -24.15
CA LEU A 78 17.96 -6.11 -22.90
C LEU A 78 17.32 -7.44 -22.54
N GLU A 79 17.64 -7.94 -21.36
CA GLU A 79 17.31 -9.30 -20.95
C GLU A 79 16.48 -9.28 -19.67
N TYR A 80 15.87 -10.41 -19.32
CA TYR A 80 15.20 -10.58 -18.04
C TYR A 80 15.31 -12.02 -17.53
N VAL A 81 15.24 -12.14 -16.21
CA VAL A 81 14.95 -13.38 -15.49
C VAL A 81 13.73 -13.16 -14.61
N ALA A 82 12.82 -14.13 -14.59
CA ALA A 82 11.59 -14.11 -13.81
C ALA A 82 11.52 -15.34 -12.90
N VAL A 83 11.26 -15.08 -11.63
CA VAL A 83 11.24 -16.08 -10.56
C VAL A 83 9.94 -16.00 -9.76
N GLY A 84 9.58 -17.10 -9.12
CA GLY A 84 8.37 -17.24 -8.34
C GLY A 84 8.64 -17.68 -6.91
N TYR A 85 7.62 -17.50 -6.08
CA TYR A 85 7.70 -17.67 -4.64
C TYR A 85 6.54 -18.54 -4.12
N ALA A 86 6.76 -19.19 -2.97
CA ALA A 86 5.83 -20.14 -2.36
C ALA A 86 4.69 -19.44 -1.63
N VAL A 87 4.99 -18.32 -0.96
CA VAL A 87 4.03 -17.58 -0.14
C VAL A 87 3.72 -16.25 -0.81
N PRO A 88 2.52 -16.05 -1.37
CA PRO A 88 2.15 -14.75 -1.89
C PRO A 88 2.13 -13.68 -0.79
N VAL A 89 2.65 -12.50 -1.07
CA VAL A 89 2.75 -11.39 -0.10
C VAL A 89 2.28 -10.06 -0.70
N TYR A 90 1.84 -9.14 0.15
CA TYR A 90 1.77 -7.73 -0.20
C TYR A 90 3.21 -7.18 -0.20
N ALA A 91 3.81 -7.13 -1.38
CA ALA A 91 5.23 -6.90 -1.55
C ALA A 91 5.59 -5.41 -1.46
N TYR A 92 6.71 -5.10 -0.83
CA TYR A 92 7.24 -3.73 -0.76
C TYR A 92 8.67 -3.61 -1.28
N GLY A 93 9.31 -4.72 -1.65
CA GLY A 93 10.66 -4.69 -2.19
C GLY A 93 11.16 -6.05 -2.65
N ALA A 94 12.29 -6.03 -3.35
CA ALA A 94 13.08 -7.20 -3.71
C ALA A 94 14.57 -6.91 -3.49
N THR A 95 15.30 -7.93 -3.06
CA THR A 95 16.77 -7.92 -3.06
C THR A 95 17.27 -8.74 -4.23
N ILE A 96 18.12 -8.15 -5.08
CA ILE A 96 18.82 -8.83 -6.17
C ILE A 96 20.28 -8.98 -5.75
N ARG A 97 20.77 -10.22 -5.66
CA ARG A 97 22.18 -10.49 -5.36
C ARG A 97 22.99 -10.45 -6.66
N GLU A 98 23.79 -9.40 -6.80
CA GLU A 98 24.68 -9.18 -7.94
C GLU A 98 26.10 -9.61 -7.59
N THR A 99 26.72 -10.41 -8.46
CA THR A 99 28.01 -11.07 -8.19
C THR A 99 29.09 -10.77 -9.21
N TRP A 100 28.71 -10.24 -10.37
CA TRP A 100 29.62 -9.78 -11.40
C TRP A 100 28.97 -8.70 -12.26
N GLY A 101 29.74 -7.67 -12.58
CA GLY A 101 29.27 -6.56 -13.43
C GLY A 101 28.22 -5.67 -12.77
N ASN A 102 28.09 -5.62 -11.44
CA ASN A 102 27.05 -4.87 -10.71
C ASN A 102 26.71 -3.48 -11.28
N GLY A 103 25.43 -3.06 -11.15
CA GLY A 103 24.95 -1.78 -11.68
C GLY A 103 24.11 -1.90 -12.96
N PHE A 104 23.55 -3.08 -13.22
CA PHE A 104 22.95 -3.45 -14.50
C PHE A 104 21.42 -3.52 -14.51
N VAL A 105 20.79 -3.54 -13.33
CA VAL A 105 19.33 -3.68 -13.23
C VAL A 105 18.69 -2.35 -13.58
N TYR A 106 17.79 -2.33 -14.56
CA TYR A 106 17.12 -1.08 -14.98
C TYR A 106 15.61 -1.07 -14.72
N ARG A 107 15.01 -2.23 -14.44
CA ARG A 107 13.58 -2.35 -14.15
C ARG A 107 13.27 -3.62 -13.35
N VAL A 108 12.26 -3.53 -12.50
CA VAL A 108 11.67 -4.67 -11.78
C VAL A 108 10.15 -4.64 -11.95
N ASP A 109 9.60 -5.76 -12.39
CA ASP A 109 8.17 -6.05 -12.38
C ASP A 109 7.85 -7.12 -11.33
N VAL A 110 6.63 -7.09 -10.79
CA VAL A 110 6.09 -8.16 -9.94
C VAL A 110 4.88 -8.80 -10.60
N LYS A 111 4.69 -10.11 -10.38
CA LYS A 111 3.51 -10.84 -10.84
C LYS A 111 2.51 -10.93 -9.69
N ASP A 112 1.28 -10.54 -9.93
CA ASP A 112 0.20 -10.85 -9.00
C ASP A 112 -0.24 -12.33 -9.12
N VAL A 113 -0.98 -12.81 -8.12
CA VAL A 113 -1.54 -14.18 -8.10
C VAL A 113 -2.55 -14.44 -9.24
N GLY A 114 -3.04 -13.39 -9.90
CA GLY A 114 -3.86 -13.48 -11.12
C GLY A 114 -3.04 -13.67 -12.40
N GLY A 115 -1.71 -13.60 -12.31
CA GLY A 115 -0.78 -13.76 -13.43
C GLY A 115 -0.44 -12.47 -14.17
N ILE A 116 -0.90 -11.31 -13.68
CA ILE A 116 -0.63 -10.01 -14.32
C ILE A 116 0.70 -9.45 -13.80
N TRP A 117 1.52 -8.96 -14.73
CA TRP A 117 2.77 -8.28 -14.40
C TRP A 117 2.55 -6.78 -14.20
N HIS A 118 3.08 -6.25 -13.11
CA HIS A 118 3.03 -4.84 -12.73
C HIS A 118 4.43 -4.29 -12.61
N LYS A 119 4.73 -3.19 -13.31
CA LYS A 119 6.00 -2.48 -13.15
C LYS A 119 6.00 -1.75 -11.81
N VAL A 120 6.91 -2.13 -10.91
CA VAL A 120 7.02 -1.54 -9.56
C VAL A 120 8.24 -0.64 -9.40
N TRP A 121 9.26 -0.82 -10.24
CA TRP A 121 10.44 0.01 -10.23
C TRP A 121 11.08 0.10 -11.62
N GLU A 122 11.62 1.28 -11.94
CA GLU A 122 12.42 1.55 -13.13
C GLU A 122 13.38 2.69 -12.78
N GLY A 123 14.66 2.53 -13.09
CA GLY A 123 15.68 3.48 -12.67
C GLY A 123 17.10 2.99 -12.94
N ALA A 124 18.05 3.67 -12.34
CA ALA A 124 19.45 3.24 -12.35
C ALA A 124 19.75 2.41 -11.10
N ASP A 125 20.32 1.24 -11.30
CA ASP A 125 20.97 0.48 -10.26
C ASP A 125 22.29 1.15 -9.87
N SER A 126 22.40 1.53 -8.59
CA SER A 126 23.53 2.26 -8.04
C SER A 126 24.67 1.37 -7.53
N SER A 127 24.53 0.05 -7.66
CA SER A 127 25.51 -0.92 -7.20
C SER A 127 26.83 -0.72 -7.94
N LEU A 128 27.94 -0.80 -7.20
CA LEU A 128 29.27 -0.61 -7.75
C LEU A 128 29.97 -1.98 -7.90
N PRO A 129 30.83 -2.14 -8.93
CA PRO A 129 31.62 -3.35 -9.10
C PRO A 129 32.68 -3.50 -7.99
N GLY A 130 33.16 -4.73 -7.78
CA GLY A 130 34.32 -5.05 -6.93
C GLY A 130 34.02 -5.93 -5.72
N LYS A 131 32.75 -6.21 -5.42
CA LYS A 131 32.29 -7.16 -4.40
C LYS A 131 30.86 -7.62 -4.72
N PRO A 132 30.38 -8.78 -4.25
CA PRO A 132 28.96 -9.08 -4.33
C PRO A 132 28.13 -8.04 -3.57
N VAL A 133 26.96 -7.68 -4.11
CA VAL A 133 26.06 -6.66 -3.54
C VAL A 133 24.63 -7.20 -3.48
N ASP A 134 23.94 -6.89 -2.38
CA ASP A 134 22.49 -7.00 -2.28
C ASP A 134 21.87 -5.69 -2.77
N PHE A 135 21.52 -5.63 -4.06
CA PHE A 135 20.81 -4.49 -4.61
C PHE A 135 19.35 -4.55 -4.15
N PHE A 136 19.01 -3.71 -3.18
CA PHE A 136 17.65 -3.62 -2.65
C PHE A 136 16.84 -2.59 -3.43
N VAL A 137 15.76 -3.06 -4.06
CA VAL A 137 14.78 -2.24 -4.75
C VAL A 137 13.53 -2.14 -3.90
N ASN A 138 13.11 -0.94 -3.55
CA ASN A 138 11.88 -0.69 -2.79
C ASN A 138 10.79 -0.02 -3.63
N TRP A 139 9.54 -0.29 -3.26
CA TRP A 139 8.35 0.34 -3.81
C TRP A 139 7.26 0.46 -2.74
N ASN A 140 6.20 1.23 -3.03
CA ASN A 140 5.04 1.29 -2.15
C ASN A 140 4.40 -0.08 -2.05
N ILE A 141 4.10 -0.55 -0.82
CA ILE A 141 3.52 -1.88 -0.60
C ILE A 141 2.33 -2.13 -1.54
N THR A 142 2.30 -3.30 -2.19
CA THR A 142 1.25 -3.62 -3.15
C THR A 142 -0.10 -3.75 -2.45
N ASN A 143 -1.18 -3.42 -3.17
CA ASN A 143 -2.55 -3.68 -2.74
C ASN A 143 -3.09 -5.05 -3.21
N TYR A 144 -2.25 -5.82 -3.88
CA TYR A 144 -2.50 -7.19 -4.36
C TYR A 144 -1.39 -8.11 -3.86
N LEU A 145 -1.69 -9.41 -3.80
CA LEU A 145 -0.70 -10.43 -3.47
C LEU A 145 0.22 -10.68 -4.67
N VAL A 146 1.52 -10.71 -4.41
CA VAL A 146 2.60 -10.96 -5.36
C VAL A 146 3.17 -12.36 -5.13
N ASP A 147 3.32 -13.13 -6.20
CA ASP A 147 3.91 -14.48 -6.19
C ASP A 147 5.07 -14.63 -7.19
N GLY A 148 5.49 -13.54 -7.84
CA GLY A 148 6.63 -13.54 -8.76
C GLY A 148 7.32 -12.18 -8.91
N VAL A 149 8.59 -12.21 -9.29
CA VAL A 149 9.44 -11.05 -9.58
C VAL A 149 10.11 -11.27 -10.92
N LYS A 150 10.23 -10.22 -11.73
CA LYS A 150 10.97 -10.20 -12.98
C LYS A 150 11.94 -9.04 -12.96
N VAL A 151 13.22 -9.38 -13.08
CA VAL A 151 14.33 -8.44 -13.06
C VAL A 151 14.80 -8.25 -14.50
N PHE A 152 14.88 -7.00 -14.95
CA PHE A 152 15.37 -6.65 -16.28
C PHE A 152 16.78 -6.09 -16.20
N VAL A 153 17.63 -6.58 -17.10
CA VAL A 153 19.07 -6.31 -17.16
C VAL A 153 19.43 -5.64 -18.48
N ASN A 154 20.30 -4.64 -18.39
CA ASN A 154 20.93 -4.03 -19.56
C ASN A 154 22.34 -4.62 -19.76
N THR A 155 22.50 -5.47 -20.77
CA THR A 155 23.82 -6.08 -21.06
C THR A 155 24.84 -5.09 -21.61
N ASP A 156 24.42 -3.87 -21.99
CA ASP A 156 25.33 -2.81 -22.43
C ASP A 156 25.74 -1.86 -21.29
N HIS A 157 25.37 -2.12 -20.03
CA HIS A 157 25.72 -1.21 -18.93
C HIS A 157 27.25 -1.09 -18.77
N ASN A 158 27.98 -2.18 -19.03
CA ASN A 158 29.44 -2.24 -19.06
C ASN A 158 29.92 -3.32 -20.02
N LEU A 159 30.42 -2.87 -21.18
CA LEU A 159 30.87 -3.75 -22.27
C LEU A 159 32.02 -4.71 -21.89
N GLY A 160 32.69 -4.48 -20.75
CA GLY A 160 33.80 -5.26 -20.23
C GLY A 160 33.40 -6.46 -19.37
N THR A 161 32.17 -6.52 -18.85
CA THR A 161 31.72 -7.52 -17.86
C THR A 161 30.51 -8.31 -18.35
N TRP A 162 30.16 -9.39 -17.65
CA TRP A 162 28.83 -10.00 -17.75
C TRP A 162 28.01 -9.53 -16.55
N GLU A 163 26.70 -9.46 -16.72
CA GLU A 163 25.74 -9.18 -15.66
C GLU A 163 25.32 -10.49 -14.99
N GLU A 164 25.70 -10.70 -13.73
CA GLU A 164 25.44 -11.95 -13.01
C GLU A 164 24.57 -11.76 -11.76
N ILE A 165 23.47 -12.52 -11.70
CA ILE A 165 22.51 -12.55 -10.59
C ILE A 165 22.54 -13.93 -9.93
N ASP A 166 22.92 -14.00 -8.66
CA ASP A 166 23.01 -15.25 -7.88
C ASP A 166 21.72 -15.57 -7.14
N ALA A 167 20.99 -14.57 -6.64
CA ALA A 167 19.73 -14.83 -5.94
C ALA A 167 18.77 -13.65 -6.02
N ILE A 168 17.48 -13.95 -5.86
CA ILE A 168 16.42 -12.93 -5.79
C ILE A 168 15.53 -13.22 -4.58
N GLN A 169 15.45 -12.25 -3.68
CA GLN A 169 14.57 -12.27 -2.51
C GLN A 169 13.36 -11.37 -2.71
N LEU A 170 12.17 -11.84 -2.34
CA LEU A 170 10.96 -11.03 -2.24
C LEU A 170 10.71 -10.64 -0.79
N HIS A 171 10.38 -9.38 -0.56
CA HIS A 171 10.01 -8.83 0.74
C HIS A 171 8.56 -8.36 0.74
N GLY A 172 7.78 -8.80 1.72
CA GLY A 172 6.40 -8.40 1.84
C GLY A 172 5.71 -8.88 3.11
N LEU A 173 4.42 -8.58 3.21
CA LEU A 173 3.59 -8.96 4.34
C LEU A 173 2.59 -10.04 3.91
N THR A 174 2.38 -11.07 4.73
CA THR A 174 1.37 -12.12 4.44
C THR A 174 -0.07 -11.65 4.64
N THR A 175 -0.25 -10.47 5.23
CA THR A 175 -1.55 -9.83 5.45
C THR A 175 -1.45 -8.36 5.07
N ASN A 176 -2.49 -7.82 4.45
CA ASN A 176 -2.52 -6.41 4.07
C ASN A 176 -2.51 -5.55 5.34
N THR A 177 -1.53 -4.65 5.46
CA THR A 177 -1.50 -3.69 6.57
C THR A 177 -2.07 -2.34 6.22
N MET A 178 -2.30 -2.05 4.93
CA MET A 178 -2.87 -0.77 4.54
C MET A 178 -4.33 -0.68 4.99
N PRO A 179 -4.72 0.41 5.66
CA PRO A 179 -6.11 0.62 6.00
C PRO A 179 -6.94 0.74 4.72
N ALA A 180 -8.07 0.05 4.68
CA ALA A 180 -9.09 0.32 3.68
C ALA A 180 -9.95 1.50 4.16
N VAL A 181 -10.39 2.37 3.26
CA VAL A 181 -11.31 3.47 3.54
C VAL A 181 -12.55 3.43 2.66
N SER A 182 -13.66 3.91 3.21
CA SER A 182 -14.92 4.12 2.52
C SER A 182 -15.58 5.44 2.93
N ILE A 183 -16.54 5.88 2.12
CA ILE A 183 -17.40 7.02 2.41
C ILE A 183 -18.88 6.63 2.30
N LYS A 184 -19.70 7.15 3.21
CA LYS A 184 -21.17 7.10 3.16
C LYS A 184 -21.75 8.46 3.56
N ALA A 185 -23.01 8.71 3.21
CA ALA A 185 -23.79 9.83 3.73
C ALA A 185 -24.95 9.25 4.54
N PRO A 186 -24.76 8.91 5.83
CA PRO A 186 -25.86 8.40 6.67
C PRO A 186 -26.94 9.45 6.91
N ASP A 187 -26.56 10.74 6.88
CA ASP A 187 -27.46 11.87 6.79
C ASP A 187 -27.21 12.56 5.45
N ASN A 188 -28.08 12.28 4.49
CA ASN A 188 -27.87 12.67 3.09
C ASN A 188 -28.70 13.88 2.64
N VAL A 189 -29.31 14.61 3.58
CA VAL A 189 -30.14 15.79 3.29
C VAL A 189 -29.75 16.95 4.21
N ALA A 190 -29.30 18.04 3.62
CA ALA A 190 -29.17 19.34 4.26
C ALA A 190 -30.33 20.25 3.82
N SER A 191 -30.64 21.27 4.62
CA SER A 191 -31.64 22.27 4.25
C SER A 191 -31.36 23.63 4.87
N GLU A 192 -31.53 24.68 4.08
CA GLU A 192 -31.47 26.08 4.53
C GLU A 192 -32.60 26.36 5.52
N SER A 193 -33.75 25.71 5.33
CA SER A 193 -34.84 25.69 6.30
C SER A 193 -34.37 25.12 7.63
N TYR A 194 -34.38 25.96 8.66
CA TYR A 194 -33.93 25.63 10.01
C TYR A 194 -32.44 25.21 10.10
N LEU A 195 -31.65 25.45 9.03
CA LEU A 195 -30.22 25.14 8.93
C LEU A 195 -29.87 23.68 9.28
N SER A 196 -30.67 22.73 8.78
CA SER A 196 -30.39 21.30 8.94
C SER A 196 -29.13 20.90 8.16
N THR A 197 -28.17 20.28 8.83
CA THR A 197 -26.91 19.85 8.19
C THR A 197 -27.02 18.46 7.60
N GLY A 198 -26.26 18.18 6.54
CA GLY A 198 -25.95 16.81 6.13
C GLY A 198 -24.56 16.38 6.62
N VAL A 199 -24.29 15.07 6.65
CA VAL A 199 -22.95 14.57 7.01
C VAL A 199 -22.48 13.40 6.16
N PHE A 200 -21.27 13.54 5.62
CA PHE A 200 -20.50 12.41 5.12
C PHE A 200 -19.72 11.77 6.26
N VAL A 201 -19.70 10.44 6.32
CA VAL A 201 -18.86 9.69 7.25
C VAL A 201 -17.84 8.91 6.44
N ILE A 202 -16.57 9.27 6.64
CA ILE A 202 -15.42 8.54 6.09
C ILE A 202 -14.95 7.56 7.17
N THR A 203 -14.80 6.30 6.78
CA THR A 203 -14.53 5.17 7.66
C THR A 203 -13.25 4.48 7.24
N ARG A 204 -12.43 4.08 8.20
CA ARG A 204 -11.42 3.01 8.03
C ARG A 204 -12.16 1.67 8.19
N ASP A 205 -12.05 0.74 7.25
CA ASP A 205 -12.83 -0.52 7.22
C ASP A 205 -11.98 -1.76 7.54
N PHE A 206 -10.71 -1.80 7.13
CA PHE A 206 -9.78 -2.91 7.38
C PHE A 206 -8.55 -2.39 8.14
N PHE A 207 -8.07 -3.13 9.14
CA PHE A 207 -7.17 -2.58 10.17
C PHE A 207 -6.16 -3.57 10.71
N PRO A 208 -4.88 -3.18 10.78
CA PRO A 208 -3.98 -3.66 11.84
C PRO A 208 -3.66 -2.60 12.89
N ASP A 209 -3.71 -1.29 12.58
CA ASP A 209 -3.27 -0.21 13.46
C ASP A 209 -4.12 1.07 13.32
N ILE A 210 -4.46 1.70 14.45
CA ILE A 210 -5.18 3.00 14.54
C ILE A 210 -4.42 4.03 15.37
N THR A 211 -3.20 3.73 15.81
CA THR A 211 -2.42 4.60 16.72
C THR A 211 -2.05 5.93 16.08
N ASN A 212 -1.93 5.97 14.75
CA ASN A 212 -1.62 7.17 13.98
C ASN A 212 -2.88 7.80 13.34
N PRO A 213 -2.91 9.13 13.14
CA PRO A 213 -3.91 9.77 12.31
C PRO A 213 -3.78 9.32 10.83
N LEU A 214 -4.86 9.42 10.06
CA LEU A 214 -4.89 9.09 8.63
C LEU A 214 -5.58 10.24 7.92
N THR A 215 -4.82 10.93 7.07
CA THR A 215 -5.36 11.96 6.19
C THR A 215 -5.96 11.29 4.97
N VAL A 216 -7.24 11.56 4.70
CA VAL A 216 -7.98 11.04 3.55
C VAL A 216 -8.31 12.21 2.63
N THR A 217 -7.97 12.07 1.35
CA THR A 217 -8.22 13.09 0.32
C THR A 217 -9.45 12.73 -0.51
N TYR A 218 -10.19 13.76 -0.95
CA TYR A 218 -11.40 13.62 -1.75
C TYR A 218 -11.57 14.80 -2.72
N THR A 219 -12.30 14.57 -3.81
CA THR A 219 -12.77 15.64 -4.70
C THR A 219 -14.20 16.01 -4.35
N ILE A 220 -14.55 17.27 -4.58
CA ILE A 220 -15.88 17.84 -4.38
C ILE A 220 -16.48 18.10 -5.77
N LYS A 221 -17.68 17.59 -6.02
CA LYS A 221 -18.48 17.86 -7.22
C LYS A 221 -19.92 18.13 -6.84
N GLY A 222 -20.70 18.70 -7.73
CA GLY A 222 -22.08 19.04 -7.42
C GLY A 222 -22.55 20.27 -8.19
N ASP A 223 -23.79 20.63 -7.90
CA ASP A 223 -24.40 21.88 -8.37
C ASP A 223 -24.06 23.00 -7.36
N ALA A 224 -24.14 22.68 -6.06
CA ALA A 224 -23.78 23.56 -4.95
C ALA A 224 -22.28 23.88 -4.89
N ILE A 225 -21.97 25.15 -4.66
CA ILE A 225 -20.66 25.78 -4.59
C ILE A 225 -20.16 25.80 -3.13
N ASN A 226 -19.05 25.10 -2.89
CA ASN A 226 -18.36 25.10 -1.60
C ASN A 226 -17.88 26.50 -1.20
N GLY A 227 -18.29 26.95 -0.02
CA GLY A 227 -17.98 28.27 0.51
C GLY A 227 -18.98 29.36 0.11
N VAL A 228 -19.95 29.06 -0.75
CA VAL A 228 -21.07 29.95 -1.10
C VAL A 228 -22.35 29.35 -0.52
N ASP A 229 -22.81 28.23 -1.09
CA ASP A 229 -24.11 27.61 -0.76
C ASP A 229 -24.02 26.72 0.49
N TYR A 230 -22.78 26.29 0.84
CA TYR A 230 -22.51 25.60 2.09
C TYR A 230 -21.13 25.93 2.65
N ASN A 231 -20.99 25.80 3.96
CA ASN A 231 -19.73 25.93 4.69
C ASN A 231 -19.00 27.28 4.44
N SER A 232 -19.72 28.38 4.22
CA SER A 232 -19.14 29.71 3.92
C SER A 232 -18.07 30.18 4.91
N ALA A 233 -18.24 29.91 6.20
CA ALA A 233 -17.26 30.28 7.24
C ALA A 233 -15.98 29.42 7.22
N ALA A 234 -16.05 28.19 6.70
CA ALA A 234 -14.94 27.24 6.65
C ALA A 234 -15.12 26.26 5.48
N PRO A 235 -14.81 26.69 4.24
CA PRO A 235 -14.97 25.86 3.05
C PRO A 235 -14.17 24.56 3.16
N LEU A 236 -14.69 23.49 2.57
CA LEU A 236 -13.99 22.21 2.51
C LEU A 236 -12.70 22.33 1.68
N THR A 237 -11.63 21.69 2.13
CA THR A 237 -10.31 21.79 1.49
C THR A 237 -10.00 20.64 0.52
N GLY A 238 -10.83 19.60 0.49
CA GLY A 238 -10.56 18.37 -0.27
C GLY A 238 -9.78 17.31 0.51
N GLU A 239 -9.59 17.50 1.82
CA GLU A 239 -9.00 16.51 2.71
C GLU A 239 -9.67 16.51 4.08
N VAL A 240 -9.56 15.39 4.79
CA VAL A 240 -9.98 15.27 6.18
C VAL A 240 -9.11 14.26 6.91
N THR A 241 -8.80 14.53 8.17
CA THR A 241 -8.03 13.60 9.01
C THR A 241 -8.95 12.77 9.89
N ILE A 242 -8.83 11.44 9.80
CA ILE A 242 -9.36 10.54 10.83
C ILE A 242 -8.34 10.53 11.98
N PRO A 243 -8.69 11.01 13.18
CA PRO A 243 -7.72 11.13 14.27
C PRO A 243 -7.13 9.78 14.71
N ALA A 244 -5.99 9.85 15.39
CA ALA A 244 -5.44 8.71 16.13
C ALA A 244 -6.48 8.10 17.09
N GLY A 245 -6.53 6.78 17.13
CA GLY A 245 -7.47 6.00 17.94
C GLY A 245 -8.92 6.02 17.44
N LYS A 246 -9.23 6.70 16.34
CA LYS A 246 -10.59 6.75 15.77
C LYS A 246 -10.71 5.87 14.53
N LYS A 247 -11.93 5.46 14.21
CA LYS A 247 -12.22 4.71 12.97
C LYS A 247 -12.88 5.57 11.91
N THR A 248 -13.50 6.66 12.33
CA THR A 248 -14.36 7.48 11.47
C THR A 248 -14.10 8.96 11.69
N VAL A 249 -14.39 9.75 10.67
CA VAL A 249 -14.50 11.21 10.74
C VAL A 249 -15.72 11.67 9.97
N GLY A 250 -16.41 12.68 10.48
CA GLY A 250 -17.52 13.33 9.81
C GLY A 250 -17.04 14.54 9.00
N VAL A 251 -17.57 14.71 7.79
CA VAL A 251 -17.47 15.94 7.00
C VAL A 251 -18.87 16.54 6.93
N LEU A 252 -19.08 17.63 7.65
CA LEU A 252 -20.38 18.31 7.75
C LEU A 252 -20.59 19.23 6.55
N ILE A 253 -21.79 19.13 5.98
CA ILE A 253 -22.33 20.08 5.01
C ILE A 253 -23.31 20.98 5.75
N LYS A 254 -22.90 22.23 5.97
CA LYS A 254 -23.68 23.26 6.65
C LYS A 254 -24.24 24.20 5.59
N PRO A 255 -25.55 24.14 5.28
CA PRO A 255 -26.13 25.01 4.27
C PRO A 255 -26.04 26.48 4.69
N VAL A 256 -26.12 27.38 3.72
CA VAL A 256 -26.15 28.82 3.93
C VAL A 256 -27.53 29.31 3.55
N ASP A 257 -28.32 29.68 4.56
CA ASP A 257 -29.59 30.39 4.37
C ASP A 257 -29.28 31.80 3.86
N ASP A 258 -29.78 32.11 2.67
CA ASP A 258 -29.71 33.44 2.09
C ASP A 258 -31.08 34.00 1.68
N LYS A 259 -31.21 34.72 0.56
CA LYS A 259 -32.50 35.27 0.10
C LYS A 259 -32.72 35.03 -1.40
N ILE A 260 -31.95 34.12 -1.96
CA ILE A 260 -31.96 33.76 -3.36
C ILE A 260 -32.73 32.47 -3.46
N ALA A 261 -33.79 32.46 -4.27
CA ALA A 261 -34.51 31.22 -4.52
C ALA A 261 -33.65 30.30 -5.40
N GLU A 262 -33.37 29.10 -4.90
CA GLU A 262 -32.49 28.13 -5.55
C GLU A 262 -33.22 26.83 -5.87
N ASN A 263 -32.66 26.04 -6.79
CA ASN A 263 -33.17 24.69 -7.02
C ASN A 263 -32.57 23.73 -5.98
N VAL A 264 -33.14 22.54 -5.85
CA VAL A 264 -32.51 21.47 -5.06
C VAL A 264 -31.14 21.13 -5.66
N GLU A 265 -30.10 21.23 -4.85
CA GLU A 265 -28.72 21.05 -5.27
C GLU A 265 -28.10 19.78 -4.68
N LYS A 266 -26.95 19.38 -5.21
CA LYS A 266 -26.21 18.20 -4.75
C LYS A 266 -24.76 18.53 -4.46
N VAL A 267 -24.23 17.89 -3.42
CA VAL A 267 -22.80 17.82 -3.11
C VAL A 267 -22.39 16.36 -3.13
N THR A 268 -21.36 16.02 -3.91
CA THR A 268 -20.81 14.66 -4.01
C THR A 268 -19.34 14.68 -3.67
N LEU A 269 -18.95 13.92 -2.65
CA LEU A 269 -17.54 13.67 -2.33
C LEU A 269 -17.09 12.36 -2.95
N THR A 270 -15.92 12.36 -3.61
CA THR A 270 -15.29 11.15 -4.15
C THR A 270 -13.88 10.99 -3.60
N LEU A 271 -13.65 9.91 -2.85
CA LEU A 271 -12.34 9.58 -2.28
C LEU A 271 -11.28 9.44 -3.38
N GLN A 272 -10.07 9.93 -3.12
CA GLN A 272 -8.92 9.83 -4.02
C GLN A 272 -7.93 8.76 -3.54
N ALA A 273 -7.31 8.06 -4.48
CA ALA A 273 -6.29 7.06 -4.18
C ALA A 273 -5.09 7.72 -3.48
N ASN A 274 -4.49 7.02 -2.52
CA ASN A 274 -3.36 7.50 -1.74
C ASN A 274 -2.47 6.31 -1.36
N PRO A 275 -1.14 6.45 -1.31
CA PRO A 275 -0.25 5.37 -0.83
C PRO A 275 -0.55 4.87 0.59
N ASP A 276 -1.14 5.71 1.45
CA ASP A 276 -1.37 5.40 2.86
C ASP A 276 -2.64 4.58 3.12
N TYR A 277 -3.52 4.43 2.12
CA TYR A 277 -4.78 3.69 2.26
C TYR A 277 -5.32 3.18 0.92
N GLN A 278 -6.17 2.16 0.98
CA GLN A 278 -6.92 1.67 -0.18
C GLN A 278 -8.37 2.12 -0.12
N ILE A 279 -8.99 2.38 -1.27
CA ILE A 279 -10.43 2.70 -1.30
C ILE A 279 -11.24 1.42 -1.57
N LEU A 280 -12.27 1.19 -0.76
CA LEU A 280 -13.31 0.21 -1.08
C LEU A 280 -14.09 0.70 -2.31
N SER A 281 -13.81 0.10 -3.47
CA SER A 281 -14.31 0.58 -4.78
C SER A 281 -15.83 0.77 -4.85
N LYS A 282 -16.61 -0.05 -4.12
CA LYS A 282 -18.08 0.06 -4.03
C LYS A 282 -18.57 1.25 -3.19
N LEU A 283 -17.72 1.81 -2.34
CA LEU A 283 -18.03 2.89 -1.40
C LEU A 283 -17.05 4.07 -1.56
N LYS A 284 -16.71 4.39 -2.82
CA LYS A 284 -15.75 5.44 -3.18
C LYS A 284 -16.33 6.85 -3.20
N SER A 285 -17.67 6.96 -3.28
CA SER A 285 -18.36 8.25 -3.38
C SER A 285 -19.69 8.23 -2.63
N ALA A 286 -20.08 9.39 -2.11
CA ALA A 286 -21.38 9.62 -1.50
C ALA A 286 -21.91 11.00 -1.91
N THR A 287 -23.23 11.17 -1.86
CA THR A 287 -23.92 12.40 -2.24
C THR A 287 -24.85 12.86 -1.12
N ILE A 288 -24.87 14.17 -0.87
CA ILE A 288 -25.82 14.90 -0.03
C ILE A 288 -26.64 15.82 -0.93
N THR A 289 -27.93 15.94 -0.66
CA THR A 289 -28.84 16.90 -1.28
C THR A 289 -29.02 18.12 -0.38
N ILE A 290 -29.05 19.32 -0.94
CA ILE A 290 -29.34 20.58 -0.23
C ILE A 290 -30.70 21.10 -0.73
N ASN A 291 -31.63 21.34 0.18
CA ASN A 291 -32.93 21.96 -0.12
C ASN A 291 -32.92 23.43 0.32
N SER A 292 -33.26 24.33 -0.62
CA SER A 292 -33.51 25.74 -0.33
C SER A 292 -34.81 25.95 0.47
N ASP A 293 -34.95 27.09 1.15
CA ASP A 293 -36.11 27.45 1.98
C ASP A 293 -37.09 28.45 1.35
N GLU A 294 -36.86 28.85 0.10
CA GLU A 294 -37.76 29.65 -0.74
C GLU A 294 -38.74 28.83 -1.59
#